data_AF-A0A6M1NJG6-F1
#
_entry.id   AF-A0A6M1NJG6-F1
#
_cell.length_a   1.000
_cell.length_b   1.000
_cell.length_c   1.000
_cell.angle_alpha   90.00
_cell.angle_beta   90.00
_cell.angle_gamma   90.00
#
_symmetry.space_group_name_H-M   'P 1'
#
loop_
_entity.id
_entity.type
_entity.pdbx_description
1 polymer ?
#
loop_
_entity_poly.entity_id
_entity_poly.type
_entity_poly.pdbx_seq_one_letter_code
_entity_poly.pdbx_strand_id
1 'polypeptide(L)'
;MTYLILANLSLILFFGIYVLVLKHLTFFQWNRIYLLSAIAVSFVIPLLQFVDLSHHREVYRPLAMIDFAEMEAVGVTDTLAHNNSWSTMDWVRFVYIAGAGLMLLWLGIRLYRVFRAFGGNALEGRSFSFFNRVFIPEQAQHSDVIAVHEEIHIKQRHSYDILFIEAVRVFNWFNPIFYFYLKELKFQHECIADKACSGDKVQYAELLVSNAMHVSPSVLIHEFSNQSFLKRRIMMLFKNKSKKINLISYVMILPALLLISGMALAFNGSIRDVVVSITAVDAENIAQQDTTKRKAEEAKEETMPKREEEAIPIRKVTPKGEPRQEENQNAVTEVIIAPQEQENTDRVFTAVEVNPEPKGGLKAFREWVGENYNYPQVAIDAGVKGRVVISFIVEADGQLSDFKIVEDLGYGTGEEAIKILKKAEAWRPGIQNGRKVRVGYTLPINMNLQQ
;
A
#
# COMPACT_ATOMS: atom_id res chain seq x y z
N MET A 1 4.38 -4.72 4.24
CA MET A 1 5.26 -4.40 5.39
C MET A 1 5.56 -2.91 5.50
N THR A 2 6.03 -2.26 4.43
CA THR A 2 6.27 -0.79 4.35
C THR A 2 5.21 0.08 5.04
N TYR A 3 3.93 -0.10 4.71
CA TYR A 3 2.79 0.59 5.37
C TYR A 3 2.87 0.58 6.90
N LEU A 4 3.10 -0.59 7.50
CA LEU A 4 3.10 -0.79 8.95
C LEU A 4 4.35 -0.15 9.58
N ILE A 5 5.51 -0.23 8.92
CA ILE A 5 6.74 0.44 9.36
C ILE A 5 6.53 1.96 9.39
N LEU A 6 6.01 2.54 8.30
CA LEU A 6 5.77 3.97 8.17
C LEU A 6 4.72 4.49 9.18
N ALA A 7 3.64 3.74 9.40
CA ALA A 7 2.63 4.09 10.40
C ALA A 7 3.22 4.09 11.82
N ASN A 8 4.00 3.07 12.17
CA ASN A 8 4.59 2.96 13.50
C ASN A 8 5.73 3.98 13.74
N LEU A 9 6.48 4.35 12.71
CA LEU A 9 7.45 5.45 12.76
C LEU A 9 6.75 6.82 12.96
N SER A 10 5.62 7.04 12.27
CA SER A 10 4.78 8.24 12.41
C SER A 10 4.25 8.41 13.84
N LEU A 11 3.75 7.33 14.45
CA LEU A 11 3.26 7.33 15.83
C LEU A 11 4.34 7.76 16.83
N ILE A 12 5.58 7.32 16.63
CA ILE A 12 6.73 7.67 17.47
C ILE A 12 7.08 9.15 17.31
N LEU A 13 7.10 9.68 16.08
CA LEU A 13 7.40 11.09 15.81
C LEU A 13 6.38 12.03 16.47
N PHE A 14 5.08 11.79 16.28
CA PHE A 14 4.04 12.62 16.92
C PHE A 14 4.04 12.46 18.45
N PHE A 15 4.33 11.27 18.99
CA PHE A 15 4.45 11.12 20.43
C PHE A 15 5.64 11.89 21.00
N GLY A 16 6.77 11.92 20.28
CA GLY A 16 7.94 12.74 20.62
C GLY A 16 7.59 14.23 20.71
N ILE A 17 6.90 14.78 19.70
CA ILE A 17 6.45 16.18 19.68
C ILE A 17 5.51 16.49 20.85
N TYR A 18 4.58 15.57 21.17
CA TYR A 18 3.73 15.71 22.36
C TYR A 18 4.56 15.74 23.65
N VAL A 19 5.49 14.80 23.84
CA VAL A 19 6.30 14.69 25.07
C VAL A 19 7.20 15.91 25.27
N LEU A 20 7.86 16.39 24.20
CA LEU A 20 8.81 17.50 24.26
C LEU A 20 8.14 18.87 24.49
N VAL A 21 6.91 19.07 23.99
CA VAL A 21 6.28 20.40 23.99
C VAL A 21 4.89 20.40 24.63
N LEU A 22 3.95 19.65 24.06
CA LEU A 22 2.51 19.84 24.32
C LEU A 22 2.09 19.32 25.71
N LYS A 23 2.76 18.27 26.19
CA LYS A 23 2.62 17.66 27.52
C LYS A 23 2.74 18.66 28.68
N HIS A 24 3.48 19.75 28.48
CA HIS A 24 3.67 20.78 29.50
C HIS A 24 2.61 21.90 29.47
N LEU A 25 1.71 21.92 28.48
CA LEU A 25 0.66 22.93 28.32
C LEU A 25 -0.60 22.57 29.11
N THR A 26 -1.32 23.57 29.63
CA THR A 26 -2.59 23.39 30.37
C THR A 26 -3.82 23.36 29.44
N PHE A 27 -3.62 23.13 28.14
CA PHE A 27 -4.67 23.07 27.12
C PHE A 27 -5.18 21.63 26.97
N PHE A 28 -5.69 21.04 28.05
CA PHE A 28 -5.96 19.60 28.15
C PHE A 28 -6.86 19.05 27.02
N GLN A 29 -7.85 19.82 26.56
CA GLN A 29 -8.70 19.46 25.41
C GLN A 29 -7.92 19.43 24.08
N TRP A 30 -7.03 20.39 23.83
CA TRP A 30 -6.18 20.37 22.63
C TRP A 30 -5.13 19.25 22.70
N ASN A 31 -4.63 18.90 23.89
CA ASN A 31 -3.78 17.72 24.09
C ASN A 31 -4.53 16.41 23.85
N ARG A 32 -5.78 16.29 24.32
CA ARG A 32 -6.67 15.15 24.04
C ARG A 32 -6.89 14.99 22.53
N ILE A 33 -7.30 16.07 21.85
CA ILE A 33 -7.52 16.08 20.39
C ILE A 33 -6.22 15.70 19.67
N TYR A 34 -5.08 16.29 20.03
CA TYR A 34 -3.77 15.98 19.45
C TYR A 34 -3.45 14.48 19.52
N LEU A 35 -3.58 13.87 20.70
CA LEU A 35 -3.22 12.46 20.91
C LEU A 35 -4.08 11.52 20.06
N LEU A 36 -5.37 11.83 19.90
CA LEU A 36 -6.28 11.06 19.06
C LEU A 36 -6.03 11.28 17.57
N SER A 37 -5.84 12.55 17.15
CA SER A 37 -5.53 12.87 15.76
C SER A 37 -4.18 12.30 15.31
N ALA A 38 -3.16 12.34 16.17
CA ALA A 38 -1.85 11.78 15.89
C ALA A 38 -1.91 10.28 15.58
N ILE A 39 -2.73 9.52 16.32
CA ILE A 39 -2.98 8.10 16.04
C ILE A 39 -3.65 7.93 14.68
N ALA A 40 -4.80 8.60 14.45
CA ALA A 40 -5.56 8.47 13.20
C ALA A 40 -4.71 8.85 11.97
N VAL A 41 -4.04 10.01 12.02
CA VAL A 41 -3.17 10.54 10.96
C VAL A 41 -2.02 9.59 10.65
N SER A 42 -1.44 8.91 11.64
CA SER A 42 -0.34 7.96 11.44
C SER A 42 -0.74 6.74 10.60
N PHE A 43 -2.02 6.36 10.56
CA PHE A 43 -2.52 5.30 9.68
C PHE A 43 -3.11 5.85 8.37
N VAL A 44 -3.66 7.06 8.38
CA VAL A 44 -4.24 7.69 7.18
C VAL A 44 -3.17 8.16 6.18
N ILE A 45 -2.04 8.73 6.60
CA ILE A 45 -1.00 9.17 5.63
C ILE A 45 -0.46 8.00 4.81
N PRO A 46 0.00 6.88 5.41
CA PRO A 46 0.46 5.74 4.63
C PRO A 46 -0.63 5.20 3.70
N LEU A 47 -1.89 5.14 4.16
CA LEU A 47 -3.01 4.64 3.35
C LEU A 47 -3.21 5.48 2.09
N LEU A 48 -3.28 6.80 2.22
CA LEU A 48 -3.44 7.72 1.08
C LEU A 48 -2.30 7.62 0.05
N GLN A 49 -1.11 7.20 0.48
CA GLN A 49 0.07 7.05 -0.40
C GLN A 49 0.18 5.69 -1.10
N PHE A 50 -0.69 4.73 -0.77
CA PHE A 50 -0.90 3.50 -1.55
C PHE A 50 -2.14 3.58 -2.46
N VAL A 51 -2.99 4.60 -2.30
CA VAL A 51 -4.09 4.90 -3.23
C VAL A 51 -3.53 5.76 -4.37
N ASP A 52 -2.91 5.10 -5.35
CA ASP A 52 -2.30 5.73 -6.53
C ASP A 52 -3.38 6.27 -7.49
N LEU A 53 -3.86 7.49 -7.21
CA LEU A 53 -4.94 8.17 -7.95
C LEU A 53 -4.50 8.70 -9.33
N SER A 54 -3.19 8.74 -9.61
CA SER A 54 -2.59 9.14 -10.89
C SER A 54 -1.17 8.56 -10.92
N HIS A 55 -0.84 7.60 -11.80
CA HIS A 55 -0.90 7.76 -13.26
C HIS A 55 -1.17 6.43 -14.00
N HIS A 56 -1.72 6.52 -15.21
CA HIS A 56 -1.55 5.49 -16.25
C HIS A 56 -0.08 5.45 -16.71
N ARG A 57 0.80 4.88 -15.90
CA ARG A 57 2.14 4.47 -16.33
C ARG A 57 2.03 3.04 -16.84
N GLU A 58 2.45 2.79 -18.07
CA GLU A 58 2.46 1.44 -18.64
C GLU A 58 3.32 0.53 -17.77
N VAL A 59 2.67 -0.32 -16.97
CA VAL A 59 3.37 -1.39 -16.26
C VAL A 59 3.62 -2.48 -17.29
N TYR A 60 4.74 -2.35 -18.00
CA TYR A 60 5.40 -3.47 -18.66
C TYR A 60 5.72 -4.50 -17.59
N ARG A 61 4.74 -5.36 -17.28
CA ARG A 61 5.01 -6.63 -16.64
C ARG A 61 5.72 -7.46 -17.71
N PRO A 62 7.02 -7.76 -17.58
CA PRO A 62 7.54 -8.90 -18.31
C PRO A 62 6.67 -10.09 -17.92
N LEU A 63 6.00 -10.69 -18.90
CA LEU A 63 5.35 -11.98 -18.69
C LEU A 63 6.44 -12.93 -18.17
N ALA A 64 6.17 -13.61 -17.05
CA ALA A 64 7.09 -14.59 -16.52
C ALA A 64 7.40 -15.59 -17.63
N MET A 65 8.66 -15.57 -18.09
CA MET A 65 9.07 -16.36 -19.24
C MET A 65 9.17 -17.81 -18.76
N ILE A 66 8.11 -18.58 -19.02
CA ILE A 66 8.20 -20.04 -18.94
C ILE A 66 9.14 -20.43 -20.07
N ASP A 67 10.35 -20.81 -19.73
CA ASP A 67 11.27 -21.39 -20.70
C ASP A 67 10.75 -22.79 -21.04
N PHE A 68 10.46 -23.01 -22.32
CA PHE A 68 10.01 -24.31 -22.81
C PHE A 68 11.18 -25.29 -23.00
N ALA A 69 12.43 -24.81 -23.03
CA ALA A 69 13.61 -25.66 -23.15
C ALA A 69 13.85 -26.53 -21.90
N GLU A 70 13.45 -26.09 -20.70
CA GLU A 70 13.51 -26.94 -19.49
C GLU A 70 12.39 -28.00 -19.43
N MET A 71 11.32 -27.85 -20.23
CA MET A 71 10.14 -28.71 -20.14
C MET A 71 10.38 -30.15 -20.61
N GLU A 72 11.42 -30.39 -21.41
CA GLU A 72 11.82 -31.74 -21.86
C GLU A 72 12.65 -32.50 -20.81
N ALA A 73 13.18 -31.80 -19.79
CA ALA A 73 13.98 -32.41 -18.71
C ALA A 73 13.16 -32.82 -17.47
N VAL A 74 11.86 -32.51 -17.41
CA VAL A 74 10.99 -32.87 -16.28
C VAL A 74 10.45 -34.30 -16.45
N GLY A 75 11.27 -35.26 -16.04
CA GLY A 75 10.82 -36.64 -15.85
C GLY A 75 9.62 -36.72 -14.89
N VAL A 76 8.68 -37.63 -15.15
CA VAL A 76 7.43 -37.73 -14.39
C VAL A 76 7.67 -38.32 -13.00
N THR A 77 7.96 -37.45 -12.03
CA THR A 77 8.05 -37.78 -10.60
C THR A 77 7.18 -36.84 -9.77
N ASP A 78 6.05 -37.37 -9.28
CA ASP A 78 5.22 -36.86 -8.18
C ASP A 78 4.81 -35.38 -8.17
N THR A 79 3.89 -35.02 -9.07
CA THR A 79 3.03 -33.81 -8.96
C THR A 79 2.02 -33.86 -7.79
N LEU A 80 2.22 -34.75 -6.81
CA LEU A 80 1.50 -34.81 -5.54
C LEU A 80 2.36 -34.46 -4.31
N ALA A 81 3.65 -34.15 -4.49
CA ALA A 81 4.52 -33.62 -3.44
C ALA A 81 4.47 -32.08 -3.36
N HIS A 82 3.27 -31.50 -3.20
CA HIS A 82 3.15 -30.08 -2.85
C HIS A 82 3.55 -29.89 -1.39
N ASN A 83 4.87 -29.81 -1.16
CA ASN A 83 5.48 -29.74 0.16
C ASN A 83 4.90 -28.57 0.95
N ASN A 84 4.03 -28.88 1.92
CA ASN A 84 3.23 -27.90 2.66
C ASN A 84 4.05 -27.17 3.76
N SER A 85 5.35 -26.98 3.50
CA SER A 85 6.29 -26.26 4.35
C SER A 85 6.00 -24.77 4.30
N TRP A 86 5.42 -24.24 5.38
CA TRP A 86 5.07 -22.82 5.50
C TRP A 86 6.27 -21.92 5.25
N SER A 87 6.10 -20.89 4.41
CA SER A 87 7.14 -19.87 4.22
C SER A 87 7.42 -19.14 5.54
N THR A 88 8.61 -18.55 5.68
CA THR A 88 8.90 -17.61 6.77
C THR A 88 7.90 -16.46 6.81
N MET A 89 7.39 -16.03 5.64
CA MET A 89 6.31 -15.04 5.54
C MET A 89 4.97 -15.54 6.12
N ASP A 90 4.67 -16.83 5.97
CA ASP A 90 3.42 -17.42 6.47
C ASP A 90 3.47 -17.65 7.97
N TRP A 91 4.64 -18.02 8.52
CA TRP A 91 4.89 -17.97 9.96
C TRP A 91 4.71 -16.56 10.54
N VAL A 92 5.23 -15.52 9.86
CA VAL A 92 5.04 -14.12 10.29
C VAL A 92 3.56 -13.71 10.24
N ARG A 93 2.84 -14.08 9.18
CA ARG A 93 1.37 -13.86 9.06
C ARG A 93 0.61 -14.58 10.18
N PHE A 94 0.91 -15.85 10.42
CA PHE A 94 0.29 -16.66 11.46
C PHE A 94 0.50 -16.07 12.85
N VAL A 95 1.74 -15.74 13.21
CA VAL A 95 2.08 -15.13 14.51
C VAL A 95 1.40 -13.76 14.69
N TYR A 96 1.33 -12.94 13.63
CA TYR A 96 0.63 -11.66 13.67
C TYR A 96 -0.88 -11.84 13.92
N ILE A 97 -1.54 -12.75 13.18
CA ILE A 97 -2.98 -13.04 13.31
C ILE A 97 -3.29 -13.65 14.68
N ALA A 98 -2.49 -14.61 15.15
CA ALA A 98 -2.65 -15.23 16.45
C ALA A 98 -2.50 -14.22 17.61
N GLY A 99 -1.50 -13.33 17.53
CA GLY A 99 -1.30 -12.26 18.51
C GLY A 99 -2.44 -11.24 18.51
N ALA A 100 -2.93 -10.83 17.34
CA ALA A 100 -4.10 -9.96 17.23
C ALA A 100 -5.38 -10.62 17.76
N GLY A 101 -5.62 -11.90 17.44
CA GLY A 101 -6.74 -12.68 17.97
C GLY A 101 -6.71 -12.83 19.49
N LEU A 102 -5.53 -13.10 20.07
CA LEU A 102 -5.34 -13.15 21.53
C LEU A 102 -5.67 -11.80 22.19
N MET A 103 -5.25 -10.68 21.59
CA MET A 103 -5.53 -9.34 22.13
C MET A 103 -7.00 -8.93 21.96
N LEU A 104 -7.65 -9.33 20.87
CA LEU A 104 -9.10 -9.16 20.67
C LEU A 104 -9.90 -9.94 21.71
N LEU A 105 -9.55 -11.21 21.94
CA LEU A 105 -10.14 -12.05 22.99
C LEU A 105 -9.89 -11.47 24.38
N TRP A 106 -8.69 -10.96 24.65
CA TRP A 106 -8.40 -10.29 25.92
C TRP A 106 -9.29 -9.05 26.10
N LEU A 107 -9.39 -8.18 25.09
CA LEU A 107 -10.26 -7.01 25.10
C LEU A 107 -11.74 -7.39 25.32
N GLY A 108 -12.21 -8.48 24.71
CA GLY A 108 -13.54 -9.05 24.97
C GLY A 108 -13.74 -9.44 26.44
N ILE A 109 -12.77 -10.14 27.05
CA ILE A 109 -12.79 -10.51 28.49
C ILE A 109 -12.67 -9.27 29.40
N ARG A 110 -12.00 -8.19 28.96
CA ARG A 110 -11.98 -6.90 29.68
C ARG A 110 -13.38 -6.27 29.68
N LEU A 111 -13.98 -6.14 28.50
CA LEU A 111 -15.31 -5.56 28.31
C LEU A 111 -16.39 -6.34 29.07
N TYR A 112 -16.38 -7.67 28.96
CA TYR A 112 -17.33 -8.54 29.68
C TYR A 112 -17.26 -8.33 31.21
N ARG A 113 -16.07 -8.15 31.78
CA ARG A 113 -15.92 -7.84 33.22
C ARG A 113 -16.51 -6.48 33.58
N VAL A 114 -16.33 -5.44 32.75
CA VAL A 114 -16.95 -4.12 32.97
C VAL A 114 -18.47 -4.20 32.85
N PHE A 115 -19.01 -4.92 31.86
CA PHE A 115 -20.46 -5.13 31.75
C PHE A 115 -21.04 -5.93 32.92
N ARG A 116 -20.32 -6.95 33.44
CA ARG A 116 -20.73 -7.66 34.67
C ARG A 116 -20.68 -6.80 35.93
N ALA A 117 -19.79 -5.81 36.01
CA ALA A 117 -19.72 -4.89 37.15
C ALA A 117 -21.01 -4.06 37.29
N PHE A 118 -21.59 -3.61 36.17
CA PHE A 118 -22.92 -2.98 36.14
C PHE A 118 -24.09 -3.95 36.39
N GLY A 119 -23.84 -5.25 36.52
CA GLY A 119 -24.84 -6.30 36.76
C GLY A 119 -24.99 -6.72 38.23
N GLY A 120 -24.59 -5.87 39.18
CA GLY A 120 -24.72 -6.09 40.62
C GLY A 120 -23.47 -6.62 41.33
N ASN A 121 -22.47 -7.13 40.59
CA ASN A 121 -21.16 -7.47 41.15
C ASN A 121 -20.26 -6.24 41.16
N ALA A 122 -20.54 -5.30 42.08
CA ALA A 122 -19.80 -4.05 42.21
C ALA A 122 -18.27 -4.29 42.31
N LEU A 123 -17.49 -3.46 41.61
CA LEU A 123 -16.03 -3.43 41.78
C LEU A 123 -15.73 -2.77 43.12
N GLU A 124 -15.13 -3.54 44.03
CA GLU A 124 -14.89 -3.23 45.44
C GLU A 124 -14.58 -1.74 45.72
N GLY A 125 -15.56 -1.05 46.29
CA GLY A 125 -15.39 0.25 46.95
C GLY A 125 -14.95 1.43 46.08
N ARG A 126 -15.10 1.43 44.74
CA ARG A 126 -14.70 2.58 43.91
C ARG A 126 -15.80 3.12 42.99
N SER A 127 -15.82 4.45 42.86
CA SER A 127 -16.55 5.13 41.79
C SER A 127 -15.90 4.86 40.43
N PHE A 128 -16.72 4.75 39.38
CA PHE A 128 -16.25 4.74 37.99
C PHE A 128 -17.38 5.07 37.01
N SER A 129 -17.01 5.67 35.88
CA SER A 129 -17.89 5.97 34.76
C SER A 129 -17.52 5.17 33.50
N PHE A 130 -18.52 4.67 32.78
CA PHE A 130 -18.32 3.98 31.51
C PHE A 130 -19.51 4.18 30.56
N PHE A 131 -19.22 4.62 29.34
CA PHE A 131 -20.22 5.07 28.36
C PHE A 131 -21.18 6.12 28.96
N ASN A 132 -22.42 5.72 29.25
CA ASN A 132 -23.49 6.57 29.77
C ASN A 132 -23.94 6.11 31.19
N ARG A 133 -23.10 5.39 31.93
CA ARG A 133 -23.38 4.91 33.29
C ARG A 133 -22.29 5.35 34.26
N VAL A 134 -22.71 5.90 35.40
CA VAL A 134 -21.86 6.09 36.59
C VAL A 134 -22.17 4.97 37.57
N PHE A 135 -21.16 4.47 38.26
CA PHE A 135 -21.28 3.73 39.51
C PHE A 135 -20.55 4.53 40.60
N ILE A 136 -21.18 4.70 41.77
CA ILE A 136 -20.61 5.31 42.98
C ILE A 136 -20.94 4.37 44.15
N PRO A 137 -19.97 3.96 44.97
CA PRO A 137 -20.20 3.16 46.17
C PRO A 137 -20.78 4.04 47.28
N GLU A 138 -21.73 3.50 48.03
CA GLU A 138 -22.49 4.18 49.09
C GLU A 138 -21.61 4.69 50.26
N GLN A 139 -20.37 4.21 50.36
CA GLN A 139 -19.38 4.57 51.39
C GLN A 139 -18.49 5.79 51.01
N ALA A 140 -18.71 6.42 49.84
CA ALA A 140 -17.90 7.55 49.39
C ALA A 140 -18.26 8.87 50.10
N GLN A 141 -17.45 9.28 51.08
CA GLN A 141 -17.53 10.61 51.70
C GLN A 141 -17.28 11.71 50.65
N HIS A 142 -18.05 12.81 50.71
CA HIS A 142 -18.07 13.86 49.66
C HIS A 142 -18.47 13.34 48.26
N SER A 143 -19.50 12.49 48.22
CA SER A 143 -20.12 11.92 47.01
C SER A 143 -20.31 12.92 45.87
N ASP A 144 -20.74 14.15 46.16
CA ASP A 144 -21.25 15.08 45.16
C ASP A 144 -20.16 15.60 44.22
N VAL A 145 -18.97 15.88 44.77
CA VAL A 145 -17.81 16.33 43.98
C VAL A 145 -17.27 15.18 43.12
N ILE A 146 -17.32 13.96 43.64
CA ILE A 146 -16.94 12.74 42.90
C ILE A 146 -17.97 12.44 41.81
N ALA A 147 -19.27 12.63 42.07
CA ALA A 147 -20.34 12.46 41.10
C ALA A 147 -20.21 13.43 39.92
N VAL A 148 -19.88 14.70 40.17
CA VAL A 148 -19.60 15.68 39.11
C VAL A 148 -18.36 15.27 38.30
N HIS A 149 -17.28 14.77 38.95
CA HIS A 149 -16.08 14.27 38.27
C HIS A 149 -16.41 13.14 37.28
N GLU A 150 -17.14 12.12 37.72
CA GLU A 150 -17.56 10.99 36.88
C GLU A 150 -18.56 11.41 35.78
N GLU A 151 -19.46 12.37 36.07
CA GLU A 151 -20.39 12.90 35.07
C GLU A 151 -19.64 13.64 33.94
N ILE A 152 -18.54 14.32 34.24
CA ILE A 152 -17.70 14.97 33.22
C ILE A 152 -17.09 13.94 32.27
N HIS A 153 -16.67 12.77 32.77
CA HIS A 153 -16.14 11.70 31.92
C HIS A 153 -17.18 11.16 30.93
N ILE A 154 -18.46 11.07 31.33
CA ILE A 154 -19.59 10.73 30.45
C ILE A 154 -19.86 11.86 29.45
N LYS A 155 -20.03 13.10 29.93
CA LYS A 155 -20.28 14.29 29.08
C LYS A 155 -19.19 14.49 28.03
N GLN A 156 -17.95 14.16 28.37
CA GLN A 156 -16.81 14.22 27.46
C GLN A 156 -16.59 12.95 26.64
N ARG A 157 -17.35 11.86 26.88
CA ARG A 157 -17.27 10.56 26.19
C ARG A 157 -15.90 9.85 26.31
N HIS A 158 -15.17 10.05 27.40
CA HIS A 158 -13.80 9.53 27.59
C HIS A 158 -13.65 8.01 27.38
N SER A 159 -14.69 7.22 27.66
CA SER A 159 -14.70 5.77 27.41
C SER A 159 -14.50 5.41 25.93
N TYR A 160 -15.03 6.20 25.00
CA TYR A 160 -14.87 5.96 23.56
C TYR A 160 -13.43 6.16 23.11
N ASP A 161 -12.73 7.18 23.62
CA ASP A 161 -11.31 7.41 23.35
C ASP A 161 -10.43 6.23 23.80
N ILE A 162 -10.72 5.68 24.99
CA ILE A 162 -10.00 4.51 25.53
C ILE A 162 -10.24 3.29 24.64
N LEU A 163 -11.48 3.05 24.21
CA LEU A 163 -11.82 1.95 23.31
C LEU A 163 -11.20 2.11 21.92
N PHE A 164 -11.09 3.33 21.40
CA PHE A 164 -10.38 3.62 20.16
C PHE A 164 -8.89 3.24 20.28
N ILE A 165 -8.20 3.66 21.33
CA ILE A 165 -6.79 3.31 21.54
C ILE A 165 -6.62 1.80 21.75
N GLU A 166 -7.46 1.16 22.56
CA GLU A 166 -7.39 -0.30 22.77
C GLU A 166 -7.66 -1.08 21.48
N ALA A 167 -8.61 -0.64 20.64
CA ALA A 167 -8.88 -1.26 19.34
C ALA A 167 -7.69 -1.14 18.36
N VAL A 168 -7.08 0.04 18.24
CA VAL A 168 -5.87 0.23 17.40
C VAL A 168 -4.69 -0.58 17.95
N ARG A 169 -4.59 -0.73 19.28
CA ARG A 169 -3.59 -1.55 19.98
C ARG A 169 -3.78 -3.05 19.75
N VAL A 170 -4.98 -3.56 19.44
CA VAL A 170 -5.17 -4.98 19.03
C VAL A 170 -4.41 -5.26 17.73
N PHE A 171 -4.50 -4.38 16.74
CA PHE A 171 -3.80 -4.52 15.45
C PHE A 171 -2.29 -4.24 15.57
N ASN A 172 -1.86 -3.41 16.53
CA ASN A 172 -0.46 -3.04 16.74
C ASN A 172 0.09 -3.58 18.07
N TRP A 173 -0.28 -4.82 18.44
CA TRP A 173 -0.10 -5.38 19.78
C TRP A 173 1.35 -5.43 20.27
N PHE A 174 2.29 -5.57 19.32
CA PHE A 174 3.73 -5.60 19.53
C PHE A 174 4.34 -4.21 19.79
N ASN A 175 3.64 -3.10 19.50
CA ASN A 175 4.21 -1.75 19.65
C ASN A 175 3.95 -1.17 21.06
N PRO A 176 5.01 -0.89 21.85
CA PRO A 176 4.87 -0.29 23.18
C PRO A 176 4.34 1.16 23.17
N ILE A 177 4.36 1.90 22.05
CA ILE A 177 3.95 3.32 22.00
C ILE A 177 2.49 3.53 22.46
N PHE A 178 1.60 2.58 22.18
CA PHE A 178 0.18 2.66 22.55
C PHE A 178 -0.05 2.68 24.05
N TYR A 179 0.83 2.06 24.83
CA TYR A 179 0.78 2.08 26.30
C TYR A 179 1.10 3.49 26.83
N PHE A 180 2.02 4.21 26.18
CA PHE A 180 2.34 5.60 26.50
C PHE A 180 1.24 6.56 26.03
N TYR A 181 0.69 6.39 24.82
CA TYR A 181 -0.48 7.15 24.35
C TYR A 181 -1.67 6.99 25.31
N LEU A 182 -2.02 5.76 25.71
CA LEU A 182 -3.14 5.49 26.63
C LEU A 182 -2.91 6.16 28.00
N LYS A 183 -1.70 6.06 28.55
CA LYS A 183 -1.33 6.69 29.84
C LYS A 183 -1.40 8.21 29.79
N GLU A 184 -0.96 8.82 28.69
CA GLU A 184 -0.98 10.27 28.52
C GLU A 184 -2.37 10.82 28.17
N LEU A 185 -3.19 10.06 27.42
CA LEU A 185 -4.60 10.39 27.15
C LEU A 185 -5.42 10.37 28.44
N LYS A 186 -5.33 9.29 29.24
CA LYS A 186 -5.98 9.19 30.56
C LYS A 186 -5.63 10.38 31.45
N PHE A 187 -4.39 10.83 31.42
CA PHE A 187 -4.00 12.03 32.16
C PHE A 187 -4.72 13.30 31.68
N GLN A 188 -4.96 13.46 30.37
CA GLN A 188 -5.78 14.57 29.88
C GLN A 188 -7.24 14.42 30.32
N HIS A 189 -7.79 13.20 30.35
CA HIS A 189 -9.14 12.91 30.85
C HIS A 189 -9.31 13.34 32.31
N GLU A 190 -8.39 12.94 33.19
CA GLU A 190 -8.36 13.39 34.58
C GLU A 190 -8.24 14.91 34.67
N CYS A 191 -7.26 15.53 34.00
CA CYS A 191 -7.06 16.98 34.07
C CYS A 191 -8.20 17.81 33.46
N ILE A 192 -9.03 17.23 32.58
CA ILE A 192 -10.28 17.85 32.10
C ILE A 192 -11.34 17.87 33.21
N ALA A 193 -11.48 16.78 33.97
CA ALA A 193 -12.44 16.69 35.07
C ALA A 193 -11.96 17.45 36.32
N ASP A 194 -10.69 17.27 36.73
CA ASP A 194 -10.02 18.03 37.80
C ASP A 194 -10.30 19.54 37.67
N LYS A 195 -10.14 20.08 36.46
CA LYS A 195 -10.31 21.50 36.13
C LYS A 195 -11.76 21.99 36.21
N ALA A 196 -12.75 21.12 36.06
CA ALA A 196 -14.16 21.48 36.15
C ALA A 196 -14.69 21.32 37.60
N CYS A 197 -14.10 20.40 38.38
CA CYS A 197 -14.36 20.28 39.82
C CYS A 197 -13.58 21.31 40.68
N SER A 198 -12.57 21.99 40.12
CA SER A 198 -11.68 22.90 40.86
C SER A 198 -12.30 24.25 41.24
N GLY A 199 -13.31 24.24 42.11
CA GLY A 199 -13.82 25.42 42.82
C GLY A 199 -12.78 25.91 43.84
N ASP A 200 -12.73 25.29 45.01
CA ASP A 200 -11.55 25.36 45.87
C ASP A 200 -10.54 24.27 45.42
N LYS A 201 -9.34 24.70 45.02
CA LYS A 201 -8.27 23.80 44.58
C LYS A 201 -7.62 23.02 45.71
N VAL A 202 -7.62 23.56 46.93
CA VAL A 202 -6.97 22.96 48.10
C VAL A 202 -7.85 21.82 48.62
N GLN A 203 -9.12 22.11 48.92
CA GLN A 203 -10.10 21.09 49.32
C GLN A 203 -10.22 19.96 48.29
N TYR A 204 -10.24 20.30 46.99
CA TYR A 204 -10.28 19.28 45.94
C TYR A 204 -8.98 18.45 45.84
N ALA A 205 -7.80 19.05 46.07
CA ALA A 205 -6.55 18.30 46.12
C ALA A 205 -6.46 17.40 47.36
N GLU A 206 -6.97 17.84 48.51
CA GLU A 206 -7.08 17.04 49.72
C GLU A 206 -8.01 15.84 49.53
N LEU A 207 -9.16 16.04 48.86
CA LEU A 207 -10.08 14.97 48.46
C LEU A 207 -9.42 13.96 47.50
N LEU A 208 -8.64 14.42 46.52
CA LEU A 208 -7.88 13.54 45.63
C LEU A 208 -6.79 12.74 46.37
N VAL A 209 -6.15 13.33 47.37
CA VAL A 209 -5.12 12.65 48.19
C VAL A 209 -5.76 11.64 49.15
N SER A 210 -6.81 12.00 49.87
CA SER A 210 -7.46 11.09 50.82
C SER A 210 -8.05 9.86 50.11
N ASN A 211 -8.78 10.06 49.02
CA ASN A 211 -9.31 8.98 48.18
C ASN A 211 -8.19 8.07 47.64
N ALA A 212 -7.05 8.62 47.23
CA ALA A 212 -5.92 7.83 46.74
C ALA A 212 -5.14 7.08 47.85
N MET A 213 -5.23 7.51 49.11
CA MET A 213 -4.55 6.89 50.25
C MET A 213 -5.32 5.72 50.86
N HIS A 214 -6.60 5.54 50.54
CA HIS A 214 -7.49 4.58 51.22
C HIS A 214 -7.84 3.31 50.42
N VAL A 215 -7.18 2.99 49.27
CA VAL A 215 -7.55 1.80 48.48
C VAL A 215 -6.36 0.95 47.97
N SER A 216 -6.43 -0.35 48.27
CA SER A 216 -5.57 -1.44 47.79
C SER A 216 -5.72 -1.69 46.26
N PRO A 217 -4.79 -2.42 45.59
CA PRO A 217 -4.65 -2.34 44.12
C PRO A 217 -5.46 -3.35 43.29
N SER A 218 -5.82 -2.92 42.06
CA SER A 218 -6.47 -3.71 40.99
C SER A 218 -7.97 -4.01 41.26
N VAL A 219 -8.78 -4.57 40.34
CA VAL A 219 -8.55 -5.24 39.05
C VAL A 219 -8.80 -4.31 37.83
N LEU A 220 -8.22 -4.68 36.68
CA LEU A 220 -8.43 -4.16 35.32
C LEU A 220 -7.82 -2.80 34.92
N ILE A 221 -7.16 -2.06 35.81
CA ILE A 221 -6.24 -0.99 35.41
C ILE A 221 -4.96 -1.01 36.27
N HIS A 222 -3.80 -0.76 35.65
CA HIS A 222 -2.57 -0.35 36.35
C HIS A 222 -2.68 1.11 36.82
N GLU A 223 -3.62 1.38 37.74
CA GLU A 223 -3.97 2.74 38.19
C GLU A 223 -3.88 2.89 39.72
N PHE A 224 -2.97 2.14 40.37
CA PHE A 224 -2.73 2.24 41.82
C PHE A 224 -1.29 2.60 42.13
N SER A 225 -1.13 3.50 43.11
CA SER A 225 0.10 3.96 43.78
C SER A 225 1.30 4.37 42.93
N ASN A 226 1.13 4.63 41.62
CA ASN A 226 2.12 5.39 40.85
C ASN A 226 2.10 6.86 41.32
N GLN A 227 2.84 7.20 42.39
CA GLN A 227 2.87 8.55 42.98
C GLN A 227 3.11 9.64 41.93
N SER A 228 3.86 9.30 40.88
CA SER A 228 4.12 10.16 39.71
C SER A 228 2.85 10.66 38.99
N PHE A 229 1.73 9.94 39.03
CA PHE A 229 0.49 10.30 38.32
C PHE A 229 -0.36 11.29 39.14
N LEU A 230 -0.66 10.97 40.40
CA LEU A 230 -1.38 11.86 41.32
C LEU A 230 -0.61 13.18 41.53
N LYS A 231 0.71 13.10 41.77
CA LYS A 231 1.59 14.27 41.86
C LYS A 231 1.49 15.15 40.60
N ARG A 232 1.38 14.54 39.42
CA ARG A 232 1.28 15.28 38.14
C ARG A 232 -0.11 15.91 37.95
N ARG A 233 -1.20 15.29 38.43
CA ARG A 233 -2.55 15.89 38.45
C ARG A 233 -2.56 17.13 39.33
N ILE A 234 -2.15 16.99 40.60
CA ILE A 234 -2.08 18.10 41.56
C ILE A 234 -1.16 19.22 41.03
N MET A 235 0.01 18.88 40.48
CA MET A 235 0.91 19.87 39.87
C MET A 235 0.26 20.63 38.69
N MET A 236 -0.58 19.98 37.88
CA MET A 236 -1.30 20.64 36.77
C MET A 236 -2.54 21.42 37.25
N LEU A 237 -3.23 20.96 38.30
CA LEU A 237 -4.35 21.63 38.96
C LEU A 237 -3.92 23.00 39.51
N PHE A 238 -2.76 23.08 40.17
CA PHE A 238 -2.19 24.33 40.67
C PHE A 238 -1.39 25.13 39.62
N LYS A 239 -1.16 24.58 38.43
CA LYS A 239 -0.38 25.28 37.39
C LYS A 239 -1.12 26.51 36.84
N ASN A 240 -0.36 27.59 36.64
CA ASN A 240 -0.85 28.78 35.94
C ASN A 240 -1.27 28.45 34.50
N LYS A 241 -2.41 29.02 34.07
CA LYS A 241 -2.97 28.82 32.73
C LYS A 241 -1.95 29.25 31.66
N SER A 242 -1.67 28.38 30.70
CA SER A 242 -0.76 28.66 29.58
C SER A 242 -1.26 29.86 28.75
N LYS A 243 -0.35 30.77 28.37
CA LYS A 243 -0.66 31.93 27.51
C LYS A 243 -1.20 31.44 26.15
N LYS A 244 -2.19 32.13 25.58
CA LYS A 244 -2.79 31.77 24.28
C LYS A 244 -1.77 31.65 23.14
N ILE A 245 -0.66 32.41 23.18
CA ILE A 245 0.44 32.31 22.21
C ILE A 245 1.04 30.89 22.12
N ASN A 246 1.06 30.13 23.22
CA ASN A 246 1.53 28.74 23.24
C ASN A 246 0.63 27.78 22.43
N LEU A 247 -0.52 28.24 21.91
CA LEU A 247 -1.32 27.47 20.94
C LEU A 247 -0.60 27.35 19.59
N ILE A 248 0.37 28.23 19.28
CA ILE A 248 1.21 28.07 18.07
C ILE A 248 2.06 26.80 18.12
N SER A 249 2.31 26.22 19.31
CA SER A 249 3.05 24.96 19.44
C SER A 249 2.36 23.78 18.76
N TYR A 250 1.04 23.80 18.55
CA TYR A 250 0.33 22.76 17.80
C TYR A 250 0.57 22.86 16.28
N VAL A 251 1.09 23.99 15.77
CA VAL A 251 1.46 24.14 14.35
C VAL A 251 2.65 23.25 13.98
N MET A 252 3.45 22.76 14.95
CA MET A 252 4.50 21.76 14.71
C MET A 252 3.99 20.40 14.20
N ILE A 253 2.67 20.18 14.16
CA ILE A 253 2.08 19.07 13.38
C ILE A 253 2.43 19.22 11.89
N LEU A 254 2.37 20.43 11.31
CA LEU A 254 2.53 20.66 9.88
C LEU A 254 3.92 20.24 9.32
N PRO A 255 5.07 20.65 9.89
CA PRO A 255 6.37 20.17 9.42
C PRO A 255 6.54 18.66 9.63
N ALA A 256 5.94 18.07 10.67
CA ALA A 256 5.97 16.62 10.88
C ALA A 256 5.14 15.85 9.84
N LEU A 257 3.95 16.36 9.48
CA LEU A 257 3.13 15.85 8.36
C LEU A 257 3.93 15.88 7.04
N LEU A 258 4.57 17.00 6.74
CA LEU A 258 5.37 17.17 5.52
C LEU A 258 6.58 16.25 5.50
N LEU A 259 7.27 16.07 6.62
CA LEU A 259 8.41 15.15 6.75
C LEU A 259 8.00 13.69 6.55
N ILE A 260 6.91 13.24 7.19
CA ILE A 260 6.38 11.88 7.00
C ILE A 260 5.96 11.67 5.54
N SER A 261 5.22 12.63 4.96
CA SER A 261 4.74 12.54 3.59
C SER A 261 5.89 12.49 2.59
N GLY A 262 6.87 13.40 2.70
CA GLY A 262 8.05 13.44 1.83
C GLY A 262 8.95 12.21 1.98
N MET A 263 9.17 11.72 3.21
CA MET A 263 9.91 10.49 3.46
C MET A 263 9.24 9.28 2.79
N ALA A 264 7.91 9.18 2.87
CA ALA A 264 7.16 8.09 2.26
C ALA A 264 7.13 8.15 0.72
N LEU A 265 7.06 9.35 0.14
CA LEU A 265 7.26 9.55 -1.30
C LEU A 265 8.67 9.13 -1.72
N ALA A 266 9.71 9.48 -0.95
CA ALA A 266 11.09 9.07 -1.20
C ALA A 266 11.28 7.54 -1.05
N PHE A 267 10.61 6.88 -0.10
CA PHE A 267 10.61 5.42 0.01
C PHE A 267 9.92 4.76 -1.19
N ASN A 268 8.76 5.27 -1.65
CA ASN A 268 8.09 4.75 -2.84
C ASN A 268 8.91 5.00 -4.12
N GLY A 269 9.67 6.09 -4.20
CA GLY A 269 10.67 6.34 -5.26
C GLY A 269 11.83 5.36 -5.20
N SER A 270 12.53 5.29 -4.07
CA SER A 270 13.71 4.43 -3.88
C SER A 270 13.40 2.94 -4.10
N ILE A 271 12.21 2.45 -3.77
CA ILE A 271 11.81 1.08 -4.12
C ILE A 271 11.64 0.89 -5.63
N ARG A 272 11.12 1.88 -6.37
CA ARG A 272 11.06 1.84 -7.85
C ARG A 272 12.48 1.84 -8.44
N ASP A 273 13.35 2.73 -7.95
CA ASP A 273 14.73 2.86 -8.44
C ASP A 273 15.56 1.60 -8.17
N VAL A 274 15.47 1.02 -6.96
CA VAL A 274 16.16 -0.23 -6.60
C VAL A 274 15.65 -1.42 -7.43
N VAL A 275 14.34 -1.52 -7.69
CA VAL A 275 13.79 -2.57 -8.57
C VAL A 275 14.32 -2.41 -10.00
N VAL A 276 14.36 -1.17 -10.53
CA VAL A 276 14.96 -0.89 -11.85
C VAL A 276 16.43 -1.29 -11.88
N SER A 277 17.23 -0.92 -10.87
CA SER A 277 18.65 -1.31 -10.77
C SER A 277 18.85 -2.82 -10.73
N ILE A 278 18.04 -3.57 -9.97
CA ILE A 278 18.12 -5.04 -9.94
C ILE A 278 17.80 -5.62 -11.32
N THR A 279 16.72 -5.18 -11.98
CA THR A 279 16.39 -5.67 -13.33
C THR A 279 17.45 -5.31 -14.39
N ALA A 280 18.20 -4.22 -14.20
CA ALA A 280 19.31 -3.87 -15.09
C ALA A 280 20.54 -4.77 -14.86
N VAL A 281 20.88 -5.03 -13.59
CA VAL A 281 21.98 -5.94 -13.21
C VAL A 281 21.71 -7.37 -13.64
N ASP A 282 20.47 -7.86 -13.51
CA ASP A 282 20.09 -9.20 -13.98
C ASP A 282 20.20 -9.30 -15.51
N ALA A 283 19.79 -8.27 -16.26
CA ALA A 283 19.95 -8.22 -17.72
C ALA A 283 21.42 -8.17 -18.16
N GLU A 284 22.27 -7.42 -17.44
CA GLU A 284 23.71 -7.35 -17.71
C GLU A 284 24.41 -8.69 -17.43
N ASN A 285 24.07 -9.37 -16.32
CA ASN A 285 24.57 -10.71 -16.00
C ASN A 285 24.19 -11.76 -17.06
N ILE A 286 22.96 -11.70 -17.59
CA ILE A 286 22.51 -12.58 -18.68
C ILE A 286 23.34 -12.34 -19.95
N ALA A 287 23.58 -11.08 -20.33
CA ALA A 287 24.41 -10.74 -21.49
C ALA A 287 25.88 -11.19 -21.33
N GLN A 288 26.42 -11.16 -20.10
CA GLN A 288 27.77 -11.68 -19.82
C GLN A 288 27.85 -13.22 -19.87
N GLN A 289 26.82 -13.95 -19.45
CA GLN A 289 26.77 -15.40 -19.62
C GLN A 289 26.66 -15.82 -21.10
N ASP A 290 25.82 -15.14 -21.87
CA ASP A 290 25.59 -15.46 -23.29
C ASP A 290 26.84 -15.20 -24.15
N THR A 291 27.51 -14.06 -23.94
CA THR A 291 28.81 -13.77 -24.59
C THR A 291 29.93 -14.72 -24.15
N THR A 292 29.84 -15.31 -22.95
CA THR A 292 30.81 -16.33 -22.49
C THR A 292 30.54 -17.70 -23.13
N LYS A 293 29.27 -18.10 -23.28
CA LYS A 293 28.88 -19.31 -24.04
C LYS A 293 29.31 -19.20 -25.50
N ARG A 294 28.98 -18.08 -26.16
CA ARG A 294 29.30 -17.83 -27.57
C ARG A 294 30.80 -17.95 -27.87
N LYS A 295 31.68 -17.42 -27.00
CA LYS A 295 33.14 -17.59 -27.13
C LYS A 295 33.62 -19.04 -26.96
N ALA A 296 32.88 -19.89 -26.25
CA ALA A 296 33.17 -21.31 -26.11
C ALA A 296 32.61 -22.17 -27.27
N GLU A 297 31.79 -21.59 -28.14
CA GLU A 297 31.29 -22.21 -29.38
C GLU A 297 32.11 -21.75 -30.60
N GLU A 298 32.39 -20.44 -30.73
CA GLU A 298 33.32 -19.90 -31.74
C GLU A 298 34.69 -20.60 -31.66
N ALA A 299 35.18 -20.94 -30.45
CA ALA A 299 36.43 -21.69 -30.24
C ALA A 299 36.38 -23.20 -30.60
N LYS A 300 35.23 -23.74 -31.05
CA LYS A 300 35.10 -25.12 -31.55
C LYS A 300 35.04 -25.22 -33.07
N GLU A 301 34.82 -24.10 -33.77
CA GLU A 301 34.55 -24.10 -35.21
C GLU A 301 35.82 -23.90 -36.07
N GLU A 302 36.94 -23.48 -35.48
CA GLU A 302 38.22 -23.24 -36.18
C GLU A 302 38.95 -24.51 -36.70
N THR A 303 38.35 -25.70 -36.63
CA THR A 303 39.03 -26.98 -36.91
C THR A 303 38.46 -27.80 -38.08
N MET A 304 38.26 -27.18 -39.26
CA MET A 304 38.49 -27.84 -40.57
C MET A 304 38.75 -26.81 -41.71
N PRO A 305 39.33 -27.21 -42.86
CA PRO A 305 40.13 -26.30 -43.69
C PRO A 305 39.35 -25.43 -44.70
N LYS A 306 39.91 -24.25 -44.97
CA LYS A 306 39.53 -23.37 -46.09
C LYS A 306 39.66 -24.06 -47.45
N ARG A 307 38.80 -23.65 -48.38
CA ARG A 307 39.05 -23.69 -49.83
C ARG A 307 38.89 -22.28 -50.40
N GLU A 308 39.77 -21.92 -51.33
CA GLU A 308 39.79 -20.59 -51.97
C GLU A 308 38.88 -20.54 -53.20
N GLU A 309 38.25 -19.40 -53.46
CA GLU A 309 38.06 -18.88 -54.82
C GLU A 309 37.82 -17.35 -54.82
N GLU A 310 38.03 -16.73 -55.97
CA GLU A 310 38.55 -15.38 -56.20
C GLU A 310 37.60 -14.19 -55.92
N ALA A 311 38.18 -12.98 -55.77
CA ALA A 311 37.48 -11.68 -55.92
C ALA A 311 37.68 -11.15 -57.36
N ILE A 312 36.94 -10.16 -57.90
CA ILE A 312 37.01 -8.67 -57.77
C ILE A 312 36.07 -8.13 -58.92
N PRO A 313 35.49 -6.89 -59.01
CA PRO A 313 35.40 -5.74 -58.09
C PRO A 313 33.97 -5.19 -57.79
N ILE A 314 33.94 -4.34 -56.77
CA ILE A 314 32.94 -3.30 -56.44
C ILE A 314 32.54 -2.41 -57.64
N ARG A 315 31.25 -2.02 -57.73
CA ARG A 315 30.82 -0.78 -58.42
C ARG A 315 30.06 0.15 -57.46
N LYS A 316 30.60 1.35 -57.21
CA LYS A 316 29.96 2.40 -56.40
C LYS A 316 28.87 3.14 -57.19
N VAL A 317 27.68 3.34 -56.61
CA VAL A 317 26.75 4.43 -56.99
C VAL A 317 25.99 4.94 -55.76
N THR A 318 26.04 6.25 -55.54
CA THR A 318 25.21 7.09 -54.66
C THR A 318 25.30 8.53 -55.19
N PRO A 319 24.44 9.49 -54.77
CA PRO A 319 22.99 9.41 -54.51
C PRO A 319 22.22 10.57 -55.21
N LYS A 320 20.87 10.55 -55.23
CA LYS A 320 20.01 11.77 -55.25
C LYS A 320 18.51 11.45 -55.14
N GLY A 321 17.72 12.34 -54.51
CA GLY A 321 16.25 12.33 -54.64
C GLY A 321 15.41 12.81 -53.45
N GLU A 322 15.65 14.01 -52.90
CA GLU A 322 14.67 14.72 -52.07
C GLU A 322 13.71 15.55 -52.96
N PRO A 323 12.71 16.27 -52.42
CA PRO A 323 11.53 15.76 -51.70
C PRO A 323 10.22 16.36 -52.29
N ARG A 324 9.05 16.11 -51.68
CA ARG A 324 7.91 17.05 -51.83
C ARG A 324 6.91 17.00 -50.66
N GLN A 325 6.52 18.19 -50.19
CA GLN A 325 5.35 18.44 -49.35
C GLN A 325 4.26 19.10 -50.22
N GLU A 326 3.01 19.12 -49.77
CA GLU A 326 2.06 20.22 -50.06
C GLU A 326 0.91 20.19 -49.02
N GLU A 327 0.27 21.35 -48.77
CA GLU A 327 -0.69 21.60 -47.68
C GLU A 327 -2.10 21.90 -48.20
N ASN A 328 -3.13 21.71 -47.35
CA ASN A 328 -4.26 22.65 -47.07
C ASN A 328 -5.42 21.92 -46.35
N GLN A 329 -6.39 22.54 -45.66
CA GLN A 329 -6.58 23.78 -44.87
C GLN A 329 -8.10 24.01 -44.75
N ASN A 330 -8.60 24.43 -43.58
CA ASN A 330 -9.92 25.08 -43.33
C ASN A 330 -11.19 24.25 -43.66
N ALA A 331 -12.40 24.51 -43.11
CA ALA A 331 -12.90 25.17 -41.89
C ALA A 331 -14.33 24.55 -41.61
N VAL A 332 -15.32 25.02 -40.83
CA VAL A 332 -15.73 26.30 -40.20
C VAL A 332 -16.48 26.00 -38.88
N THR A 333 -16.58 26.98 -37.97
CA THR A 333 -17.28 26.95 -36.67
C THR A 333 -18.82 26.88 -36.75
N GLU A 334 -19.44 26.15 -35.81
CA GLU A 334 -20.76 26.54 -35.24
C GLU A 334 -20.85 26.15 -33.74
N VAL A 335 -21.78 26.75 -32.99
CA VAL A 335 -21.96 26.58 -31.53
C VAL A 335 -23.46 26.50 -31.23
N ILE A 336 -23.94 25.49 -30.46
CA ILE A 336 -25.19 25.56 -29.64
C ILE A 336 -25.46 24.24 -28.85
N ILE A 337 -25.93 24.37 -27.59
CA ILE A 337 -26.31 23.36 -26.55
C ILE A 337 -25.25 22.31 -26.10
N ALA A 338 -25.17 22.10 -24.78
CA ALA A 338 -24.45 20.97 -24.16
C ALA A 338 -25.36 19.72 -24.01
N PRO A 339 -24.99 18.56 -24.58
CA PRO A 339 -25.68 17.28 -24.34
C PRO A 339 -25.33 16.69 -22.96
N GLN A 340 -26.13 15.71 -22.50
CA GLN A 340 -25.72 14.77 -21.46
C GLN A 340 -24.45 14.01 -21.90
N GLU A 341 -23.55 13.67 -20.97
CA GLU A 341 -22.30 12.98 -21.30
C GLU A 341 -22.56 11.54 -21.77
N GLN A 342 -22.80 11.38 -23.07
CA GLN A 342 -22.67 10.10 -23.76
C GLN A 342 -21.19 9.70 -23.68
N GLU A 343 -20.90 8.79 -22.75
CA GLU A 343 -19.57 8.23 -22.48
C GLU A 343 -18.93 7.75 -23.80
N ASN A 344 -17.93 8.49 -24.27
CA ASN A 344 -17.42 8.38 -25.63
C ASN A 344 -16.89 6.96 -25.92
N THR A 345 -17.60 6.24 -26.78
CA THR A 345 -17.34 4.83 -27.15
C THR A 345 -16.03 4.61 -27.90
N ASP A 346 -15.38 5.68 -28.37
CA ASP A 346 -14.08 5.63 -29.04
C ASP A 346 -12.91 5.54 -28.03
N ARG A 347 -13.14 5.81 -26.73
CA ARG A 347 -12.09 5.73 -25.70
C ARG A 347 -11.54 4.31 -25.58
N VAL A 348 -10.23 4.16 -25.83
CA VAL A 348 -9.46 2.93 -25.63
C VAL A 348 -8.94 2.87 -24.20
N PHE A 349 -9.22 1.77 -23.50
CA PHE A 349 -8.78 1.55 -22.12
C PHE A 349 -7.47 0.75 -22.09
N THR A 350 -6.58 1.06 -21.14
CA THR A 350 -5.33 0.29 -20.89
C THR A 350 -5.37 -0.55 -19.62
N ALA A 351 -6.44 -0.42 -18.82
CA ALA A 351 -6.76 -1.26 -17.68
C ALA A 351 -8.30 -1.28 -17.53
N VAL A 352 -8.85 -2.44 -17.18
CA VAL A 352 -10.30 -2.69 -17.09
C VAL A 352 -10.64 -3.68 -15.97
N GLU A 353 -11.89 -3.70 -15.50
CA GLU A 353 -12.38 -4.65 -14.47
C GLU A 353 -12.25 -6.12 -14.90
N VAL A 354 -12.52 -6.41 -16.18
CA VAL A 354 -12.29 -7.72 -16.79
C VAL A 354 -11.48 -7.52 -18.08
N ASN A 355 -10.26 -8.05 -18.11
CA ASN A 355 -9.38 -7.97 -19.28
C ASN A 355 -9.95 -8.78 -20.46
N PRO A 356 -9.66 -8.37 -21.71
CA PRO A 356 -9.99 -9.17 -22.89
C PRO A 356 -9.18 -10.48 -22.90
N GLU A 357 -9.74 -11.53 -23.48
CA GLU A 357 -9.16 -12.88 -23.46
C GLU A 357 -9.48 -13.66 -24.76
N PRO A 358 -8.50 -14.31 -25.42
CA PRO A 358 -8.77 -15.13 -26.59
C PRO A 358 -9.60 -16.37 -26.23
N LYS A 359 -10.32 -16.93 -27.21
CA LYS A 359 -10.96 -18.25 -27.07
C LYS A 359 -9.89 -19.30 -26.75
N GLY A 360 -10.15 -20.17 -25.77
CA GLY A 360 -9.16 -21.13 -25.26
C GLY A 360 -8.08 -20.54 -24.34
N GLY A 361 -8.08 -19.22 -24.11
CA GLY A 361 -7.15 -18.55 -23.20
C GLY A 361 -5.75 -18.32 -23.77
N LEU A 362 -4.95 -17.51 -23.07
CA LEU A 362 -3.63 -17.03 -23.52
C LEU A 362 -2.54 -18.12 -23.68
N LYS A 363 -2.83 -19.38 -23.34
CA LYS A 363 -1.94 -20.52 -23.67
C LYS A 363 -2.20 -20.99 -25.10
N ALA A 364 -3.39 -21.51 -25.38
CA ALA A 364 -3.79 -22.01 -26.70
C ALA A 364 -3.62 -20.96 -27.80
N PHE A 365 -3.86 -19.67 -27.50
CA PHE A 365 -3.63 -18.59 -28.46
C PHE A 365 -2.16 -18.43 -28.86
N ARG A 366 -1.20 -18.59 -27.92
CA ARG A 366 0.24 -18.50 -28.23
C ARG A 366 0.73 -19.75 -28.98
N GLU A 367 0.19 -20.91 -28.64
CA GLU A 367 0.45 -22.16 -29.36
C GLU A 367 -0.03 -22.03 -30.81
N TRP A 368 -1.27 -21.59 -31.04
CA TRP A 368 -1.82 -21.31 -32.38
C TRP A 368 -1.02 -20.26 -33.15
N VAL A 369 -0.60 -19.14 -32.51
CA VAL A 369 0.25 -18.15 -33.18
C VAL A 369 1.57 -18.79 -33.62
N GLY A 370 2.20 -19.61 -32.79
CA GLY A 370 3.44 -20.33 -33.14
C GLY A 370 3.26 -21.29 -34.31
N GLU A 371 2.24 -22.16 -34.26
CA GLU A 371 1.89 -23.12 -35.33
C GLU A 371 1.60 -22.44 -36.67
N ASN A 372 1.10 -21.20 -36.65
CA ASN A 372 0.72 -20.44 -37.85
C ASN A 372 1.77 -19.38 -38.26
N TYR A 373 2.93 -19.33 -37.60
CA TYR A 373 3.98 -18.34 -37.86
C TYR A 373 4.99 -18.77 -38.94
N ASN A 374 4.87 -18.16 -40.12
CA ASN A 374 5.79 -18.38 -41.23
C ASN A 374 7.05 -17.55 -41.02
N TYR A 375 8.09 -18.12 -40.41
CA TYR A 375 9.37 -17.42 -40.24
C TYR A 375 9.89 -16.94 -41.61
N PRO A 376 10.12 -15.62 -41.81
CA PRO A 376 10.57 -15.12 -43.11
C PRO A 376 11.90 -15.76 -43.49
N GLN A 377 12.01 -16.32 -44.71
CA GLN A 377 13.22 -17.04 -45.13
C GLN A 377 14.48 -16.16 -44.99
N VAL A 378 14.39 -14.88 -45.35
CA VAL A 378 15.50 -13.91 -45.22
C VAL A 378 15.94 -13.72 -43.75
N ALA A 379 15.05 -13.91 -42.78
CA ALA A 379 15.36 -13.89 -41.36
C ALA A 379 15.99 -15.22 -40.86
N ILE A 380 15.60 -16.35 -41.46
CA ILE A 380 16.26 -17.65 -41.24
C ILE A 380 17.70 -17.60 -41.79
N ASP A 381 17.86 -17.16 -43.04
CA ASP A 381 19.15 -17.08 -43.75
C ASP A 381 20.13 -16.13 -43.06
N ALA A 382 19.63 -15.08 -42.41
CA ALA A 382 20.40 -14.13 -41.61
C ALA A 382 20.58 -14.56 -40.14
N GLY A 383 20.13 -15.75 -39.73
CA GLY A 383 20.30 -16.31 -38.39
C GLY A 383 19.58 -15.53 -37.27
N VAL A 384 18.55 -14.75 -37.62
CA VAL A 384 17.90 -13.78 -36.73
C VAL A 384 17.15 -14.50 -35.62
N LYS A 385 17.35 -14.09 -34.37
CA LYS A 385 16.67 -14.56 -33.15
C LYS A 385 16.37 -13.38 -32.23
N GLY A 386 15.36 -13.47 -31.38
CA GLY A 386 15.05 -12.42 -30.39
C GLY A 386 13.56 -12.31 -30.05
N ARG A 387 13.05 -11.08 -29.99
CA ARG A 387 11.64 -10.77 -29.73
C ARG A 387 11.09 -9.76 -30.73
N VAL A 388 9.84 -9.98 -31.14
CA VAL A 388 8.97 -8.99 -31.79
C VAL A 388 7.85 -8.65 -30.81
N VAL A 389 7.47 -7.37 -30.71
CA VAL A 389 6.36 -6.92 -29.86
C VAL A 389 5.35 -6.15 -30.70
N ILE A 390 4.11 -6.65 -30.74
CA ILE A 390 3.00 -6.03 -31.45
C ILE A 390 1.99 -5.50 -30.42
N SER A 391 1.60 -4.23 -30.54
CA SER A 391 0.44 -3.66 -29.85
C SER A 391 -0.77 -3.62 -30.79
N PHE A 392 -1.97 -3.81 -30.26
CA PHE A 392 -3.24 -3.78 -30.98
C PHE A 392 -4.40 -3.45 -30.04
N ILE A 393 -5.54 -3.05 -30.59
CA ILE A 393 -6.77 -2.85 -29.83
C ILE A 393 -7.64 -4.10 -29.95
N VAL A 394 -8.14 -4.61 -28.81
CA VAL A 394 -9.29 -5.52 -28.77
C VAL A 394 -10.55 -4.66 -28.74
N GLU A 395 -11.34 -4.74 -29.80
CA GLU A 395 -12.58 -3.98 -29.95
C GLU A 395 -13.69 -4.52 -29.04
N ALA A 396 -14.75 -3.71 -28.84
CA ALA A 396 -15.86 -4.08 -27.96
C ALA A 396 -16.69 -5.28 -28.46
N ASP A 397 -16.54 -5.70 -29.70
CA ASP A 397 -17.10 -6.95 -30.24
C ASP A 397 -16.15 -8.16 -30.12
N GLY A 398 -14.86 -7.90 -29.83
CA GLY A 398 -13.79 -8.90 -29.74
C GLY A 398 -12.80 -8.89 -30.90
N GLN A 399 -13.02 -8.14 -31.98
CA GLN A 399 -12.09 -8.09 -33.12
C GLN A 399 -10.77 -7.39 -32.76
N LEU A 400 -9.70 -7.70 -33.49
CA LEU A 400 -8.38 -7.11 -33.28
C LEU A 400 -8.09 -6.02 -34.34
N SER A 401 -7.78 -4.81 -33.90
CA SER A 401 -7.59 -3.61 -34.74
C SER A 401 -6.31 -2.84 -34.38
N ASP A 402 -5.99 -1.78 -35.15
CA ASP A 402 -4.92 -0.81 -34.85
C ASP A 402 -3.53 -1.41 -34.52
N PHE A 403 -3.13 -2.43 -35.29
CA PHE A 403 -1.86 -3.14 -35.12
C PHE A 403 -0.64 -2.22 -35.34
N LYS A 404 0.24 -2.15 -34.34
CA LYS A 404 1.47 -1.36 -34.32
C LYS A 404 2.64 -2.22 -33.88
N ILE A 405 3.73 -2.17 -34.64
CA ILE A 405 5.00 -2.79 -34.26
C ILE A 405 5.68 -1.88 -33.23
N VAL A 406 6.02 -2.42 -32.06
CA VAL A 406 6.65 -1.70 -30.94
C VAL A 406 8.13 -2.08 -30.81
N GLU A 407 8.45 -3.36 -31.02
CA GLU A 407 9.80 -3.91 -31.07
C GLU A 407 9.84 -4.89 -32.26
N ASP A 408 10.91 -4.83 -33.06
CA ASP A 408 11.05 -5.63 -34.29
C ASP A 408 12.48 -6.15 -34.42
N LEU A 409 12.62 -7.32 -35.04
CA LEU A 409 13.91 -7.87 -35.45
C LEU A 409 14.27 -7.49 -36.90
N GLY A 410 13.31 -6.90 -37.62
CA GLY A 410 13.42 -6.59 -39.04
C GLY A 410 13.12 -7.81 -39.90
N TYR A 411 13.65 -7.81 -41.13
CA TYR A 411 13.59 -8.93 -42.09
C TYR A 411 12.18 -9.47 -42.39
N GLY A 412 11.12 -8.67 -42.16
CA GLY A 412 9.72 -9.04 -42.37
C GLY A 412 9.02 -9.69 -41.15
N THR A 413 9.68 -9.75 -39.98
CA THR A 413 9.16 -10.48 -38.82
C THR A 413 7.99 -9.77 -38.12
N GLY A 414 8.06 -8.46 -37.92
CA GLY A 414 6.94 -7.64 -37.48
C GLY A 414 5.72 -7.68 -38.41
N GLU A 415 5.94 -7.66 -39.73
CA GLU A 415 4.86 -7.70 -40.73
C GLU A 415 4.13 -9.05 -40.77
N GLU A 416 4.85 -10.17 -40.71
CA GLU A 416 4.23 -11.50 -40.66
C GLU A 416 3.44 -11.68 -39.35
N ALA A 417 3.98 -11.21 -38.22
CA ALA A 417 3.28 -11.23 -36.94
C ALA A 417 1.92 -10.49 -37.03
N ILE A 418 1.88 -9.29 -37.60
CA ILE A 418 0.63 -8.55 -37.83
C ILE A 418 -0.32 -9.30 -38.78
N LYS A 419 0.21 -9.90 -39.85
CA LYS A 419 -0.55 -10.67 -40.85
C LYS A 419 -1.21 -11.93 -40.25
N ILE A 420 -0.65 -12.51 -39.19
CA ILE A 420 -1.23 -13.65 -38.46
C ILE A 420 -2.23 -13.19 -37.40
N LEU A 421 -1.94 -12.13 -36.65
CA LEU A 421 -2.88 -11.57 -35.68
C LEU A 421 -4.17 -11.05 -36.37
N LYS A 422 -4.09 -10.60 -37.62
CA LYS A 422 -5.25 -10.30 -38.48
C LYS A 422 -6.10 -11.52 -38.89
N LYS A 423 -5.64 -12.75 -38.66
CA LYS A 423 -6.39 -14.01 -38.85
C LYS A 423 -6.97 -14.57 -37.55
N ALA A 424 -6.66 -13.97 -36.39
CA ALA A 424 -7.12 -14.45 -35.10
C ALA A 424 -8.65 -14.43 -35.00
N GLU A 425 -9.24 -15.43 -34.36
CA GLU A 425 -10.65 -15.36 -33.98
C GLU A 425 -10.91 -14.24 -32.98
N ALA A 426 -12.10 -13.63 -33.04
CA ALA A 426 -12.51 -12.58 -32.10
C ALA A 426 -12.41 -13.05 -30.63
N TRP A 427 -11.76 -12.23 -29.80
CA TRP A 427 -11.57 -12.44 -28.38
C TRP A 427 -12.87 -12.20 -27.59
N ARG A 428 -12.86 -12.59 -26.31
CA ARG A 428 -13.80 -12.06 -25.32
C ARG A 428 -13.40 -10.59 -25.09
N PRO A 429 -14.29 -9.60 -25.31
CA PRO A 429 -13.95 -8.19 -25.14
C PRO A 429 -13.81 -7.83 -23.65
N GLY A 430 -13.06 -6.77 -23.37
CA GLY A 430 -12.89 -6.26 -22.01
C GLY A 430 -14.19 -5.64 -21.46
N ILE A 431 -14.36 -5.68 -20.14
CA ILE A 431 -15.54 -5.13 -19.45
C ILE A 431 -15.11 -4.07 -18.44
N GLN A 432 -15.78 -2.92 -18.48
CA GLN A 432 -15.62 -1.80 -17.55
C GLN A 432 -17.00 -1.19 -17.24
N ASN A 433 -17.28 -0.92 -15.96
CA ASN A 433 -18.58 -0.42 -15.49
C ASN A 433 -19.75 -1.30 -15.97
N GLY A 434 -19.52 -2.62 -16.05
CA GLY A 434 -20.49 -3.61 -16.58
C GLY A 434 -20.75 -3.55 -18.10
N ARG A 435 -20.07 -2.69 -18.86
CA ARG A 435 -20.20 -2.56 -20.33
C ARG A 435 -18.94 -3.04 -21.04
N LYS A 436 -19.12 -3.55 -22.27
CA LYS A 436 -18.02 -3.95 -23.15
C LYS A 436 -17.29 -2.69 -23.65
N VAL A 437 -15.97 -2.69 -23.61
CA VAL A 437 -15.13 -1.55 -24.00
C VAL A 437 -13.94 -1.97 -24.87
N ARG A 438 -13.39 -1.00 -25.60
CA ARG A 438 -12.17 -1.14 -26.42
C ARG A 438 -10.95 -1.18 -25.49
N VAL A 439 -10.05 -2.15 -25.65
CA VAL A 439 -8.89 -2.32 -24.76
C VAL A 439 -7.60 -2.46 -25.56
N GLY A 440 -6.61 -1.61 -25.28
CA GLY A 440 -5.26 -1.74 -25.82
C GLY A 440 -4.54 -2.94 -25.20
N TYR A 441 -3.93 -3.77 -26.04
CA TYR A 441 -3.21 -4.98 -25.66
C TYR A 441 -1.85 -5.02 -26.36
N THR A 442 -0.85 -5.63 -25.71
CA THR A 442 0.51 -5.75 -26.26
C THR A 442 1.01 -7.18 -26.10
N LEU A 443 1.41 -7.80 -27.21
CA LEU A 443 1.81 -9.19 -27.31
C LEU A 443 3.30 -9.31 -27.68
N PRO A 444 4.16 -9.79 -26.76
CA PRO A 444 5.51 -10.20 -27.10
C PRO A 444 5.52 -11.60 -27.72
N ILE A 445 6.18 -11.75 -28.86
CA ILE A 445 6.45 -13.01 -29.55
C ILE A 445 7.97 -13.21 -29.52
N ASN A 446 8.43 -14.19 -28.73
CA ASN A 446 9.82 -14.61 -28.76
C ASN A 446 10.04 -15.52 -29.98
N MET A 447 11.12 -15.30 -30.72
CA MET A 447 11.48 -16.00 -31.95
C MET A 447 12.84 -16.67 -31.81
N ASN A 448 12.87 -17.99 -31.90
CA ASN A 448 14.07 -18.80 -31.84
C ASN A 448 14.06 -19.78 -33.02
N LEU A 449 15.15 -19.82 -33.80
CA LEU A 449 15.37 -20.88 -34.78
C LEU A 449 15.77 -22.15 -34.02
N GLN A 450 14.79 -23.00 -33.73
CA GLN A 450 14.99 -24.43 -33.47
C GLN A 450 14.95 -25.17 -34.83
N GLN A 451 15.88 -26.10 -35.01
CA GLN A 451 15.86 -27.12 -36.07
C GLN A 451 15.46 -28.46 -35.44
#